data_AF-A0A7X7C7W5-F1
#
_entry.id   AF-A0A7X7C7W5-F1
#
_cell.length_a   1.000
_cell.length_b   1.000
_cell.length_c   1.000
_cell.angle_alpha   90.00
_cell.angle_beta   90.00
_cell.angle_gamma   90.00
#
_symmetry.space_group_name_H-M   'P 1'
#
loop_
_entity.id
_entity.type
_entity.pdbx_description
1 polymer ?
#
loop_
_entity_poly.entity_id
_entity_poly.type
_entity_poly.pdbx_seq_one_letter_code
_entity_poly.pdbx_strand_id
1 'polypeptide(L)'
;MKKIYHNIKHLVPWMIAAAIFFYLFWQYPPKKVWESLAYVNIPAFLSFSLIYFFLLYFLDAWSIKDLMKRFGYAATLGGLLLGRGVTYLVMIVNYPASQAAFAYYLRRKYNTPIFRALGIFLFIVFVDLLWIITLAFIGSSLQDYNIGGIDLKRTIQIVALITYSGAAIWMMFWKMMPKKIDGHGFIRSVLRKIKERDIFQIFSQAGISDYVRIAITRAPIHMAIIFYMYIVLQTFDVSCPIIRILGNVPVVFMIGTLPITPGGLGTTNAAMVELLSPYITSPLFESGRISPREMLFAITILWMATNYVIKAIVGTILMKRVSKNLFKPTLELPQEIAEKEATHMHGNI
;
A
#
# COMPACT_ATOMS: atom_id res chain seq x y z
N MET A 1 19.20 21.95 17.56
CA MET A 1 19.81 20.83 16.80
C MET A 1 18.88 19.62 16.62
N LYS A 2 18.27 19.02 17.66
CA LYS A 2 17.37 17.85 17.51
C LYS A 2 16.14 18.09 16.58
N LYS A 3 15.57 19.29 16.59
CA LYS A 3 14.40 19.67 15.75
C LYS A 3 14.75 19.76 14.25
N ILE A 4 15.95 20.26 13.92
CA ILE A 4 16.45 20.36 12.54
C ILE A 4 16.75 18.96 11.99
N TYR A 5 17.40 18.09 12.79
CA TYR A 5 17.67 16.71 12.41
C TYR A 5 16.39 15.88 12.22
N HIS A 6 15.34 16.16 13.01
CA HIS A 6 14.03 15.54 12.84
C HIS A 6 13.36 15.95 11.50
N ASN A 7 13.41 17.23 11.13
CA ASN A 7 12.81 17.71 9.89
C ASN A 7 13.57 17.22 8.64
N ILE A 8 14.90 17.11 8.70
CA ILE A 8 15.71 16.58 7.59
C ILE A 8 15.32 15.12 7.27
N LYS A 9 15.10 14.28 8.28
CA LYS A 9 14.69 12.88 8.07
C LYS A 9 13.37 12.73 7.30
N HIS A 10 12.44 13.67 7.47
CA HIS A 10 11.17 13.67 6.75
C HIS A 10 11.29 14.25 5.33
N LEU A 11 12.27 15.10 5.08
CA LEU A 11 12.52 15.73 3.77
C LEU A 11 13.35 14.85 2.83
N VAL A 12 14.23 13.99 3.36
CA VAL A 12 15.12 13.14 2.55
C VAL A 12 14.36 12.29 1.52
N PRO A 13 13.29 11.53 1.87
CA PRO A 13 12.57 10.74 0.87
C PRO A 13 11.95 11.58 -0.25
N TRP A 14 11.49 12.80 0.06
CA TRP A 14 10.95 13.73 -0.93
C TRP A 14 12.05 14.32 -1.83
N MET A 15 13.22 14.63 -1.28
CA MET A 15 14.38 15.06 -2.07
C MET A 15 14.85 13.95 -3.01
N ILE A 16 14.87 12.69 -2.54
CA ILE A 16 15.20 11.54 -3.39
C ILE A 16 14.17 11.38 -4.51
N ALA A 17 12.87 11.48 -4.20
CA ALA A 17 11.82 11.43 -5.23
C ALA A 17 11.98 12.54 -6.27
N ALA A 18 12.26 13.78 -5.83
CA ALA A 18 12.52 14.92 -6.71
C ALA A 18 13.76 14.70 -7.58
N ALA A 19 14.85 14.17 -7.01
CA ALA A 19 16.07 13.84 -7.75
C ALA A 19 15.83 12.74 -8.81
N ILE A 20 15.05 11.71 -8.47
CA ILE A 20 14.67 10.66 -9.44
C ILE A 20 13.84 11.25 -10.57
N PHE A 21 12.82 12.07 -10.28
CA PHE A 21 12.05 12.71 -11.35
C PHE A 21 12.88 13.67 -12.18
N PHE A 22 13.78 14.44 -11.56
CA PHE A 22 14.72 15.30 -12.29
C PHE A 22 15.59 14.47 -13.24
N TYR A 23 16.15 13.35 -12.76
CA TYR A 23 16.91 12.41 -13.59
C TYR A 23 16.05 11.81 -14.72
N LEU A 24 14.83 11.38 -14.41
CA LEU A 24 13.91 10.80 -15.42
C LEU A 24 13.50 11.83 -16.47
N PHE A 25 13.25 13.09 -16.11
CA PHE A 25 12.94 14.14 -17.08
C PHE A 25 14.18 14.65 -17.84
N TRP A 26 15.37 14.49 -17.27
CA TRP A 26 16.61 14.69 -18.00
C TRP A 26 16.82 13.59 -19.05
N GLN A 27 16.54 12.33 -18.70
CA GLN A 27 16.65 11.18 -19.60
C GLN A 27 15.51 11.14 -20.64
N TYR A 28 14.30 11.56 -20.26
CA TYR A 28 13.10 11.55 -21.08
C TYR A 28 12.53 12.97 -21.18
N PRO A 29 12.85 13.73 -22.25
CA PRO A 29 12.49 15.14 -22.36
C PRO A 29 10.98 15.37 -22.15
N PRO A 30 10.56 16.35 -21.34
CA PRO A 30 9.14 16.60 -21.06
C PRO A 30 8.28 16.76 -22.31
N LYS A 31 8.84 17.35 -23.38
CA LYS A 31 8.18 17.48 -24.68
C LYS A 31 7.81 16.12 -25.27
N LYS A 32 8.70 15.12 -25.20
CA LYS A 32 8.48 13.77 -25.72
C LYS A 32 7.49 12.98 -24.87
N VAL A 33 7.54 13.17 -23.56
CA VAL A 33 6.54 12.63 -22.63
C VAL A 33 5.16 13.19 -22.98
N TRP A 34 5.05 14.49 -23.22
CA TRP A 34 3.81 15.14 -23.62
C TRP A 34 3.29 14.66 -24.99
N GLU A 35 4.17 14.56 -25.98
CA GLU A 35 3.85 14.00 -27.30
C GLU A 35 3.30 12.57 -27.17
N SER A 36 3.83 11.76 -26.25
CA SER A 36 3.37 10.39 -26.00
C SER A 36 1.95 10.32 -25.46
N LEU A 37 1.50 11.32 -24.70
CA LEU A 37 0.13 11.37 -24.17
C LEU A 37 -0.92 11.56 -25.26
N ALA A 38 -0.55 12.08 -26.44
CA ALA A 38 -1.48 12.27 -27.55
C ALA A 38 -2.01 10.93 -28.12
N TYR A 39 -1.34 9.81 -27.83
CA TYR A 39 -1.68 8.48 -28.34
C TYR A 39 -2.61 7.69 -27.43
N VAL A 40 -3.01 8.25 -26.29
CA VAL A 40 -3.94 7.57 -25.39
C VAL A 40 -5.35 7.61 -25.94
N ASN A 41 -6.01 6.46 -25.99
CA ASN A 41 -7.45 6.36 -26.09
C ASN A 41 -8.07 6.78 -24.75
N ILE A 42 -8.36 8.07 -24.60
CA ILE A 42 -8.88 8.67 -23.37
C ILE A 42 -10.15 7.95 -22.86
N PRO A 43 -11.18 7.67 -23.68
CA PRO A 43 -12.36 6.93 -23.23
C PRO A 43 -12.05 5.56 -22.63
N ALA A 44 -11.21 4.75 -23.30
CA ALA A 44 -10.83 3.43 -22.81
C ALA A 44 -10.02 3.52 -21.52
N PHE A 45 -9.04 4.43 -21.49
CA PHE A 45 -8.16 4.66 -20.34
C PHE A 45 -8.94 5.13 -19.10
N LEU A 46 -9.82 6.13 -19.25
CA LEU A 46 -10.62 6.64 -18.13
C LEU A 46 -11.64 5.61 -17.65
N SER A 47 -12.30 4.90 -18.55
CA SER A 47 -13.25 3.83 -18.21
C SER A 47 -12.57 2.74 -17.38
N PHE A 48 -11.41 2.25 -17.86
CA PHE A 48 -10.62 1.27 -17.13
C PHE A 48 -10.13 1.82 -15.78
N SER A 49 -9.61 3.04 -15.74
CA SER A 49 -9.12 3.68 -14.52
C SER A 49 -10.20 3.78 -13.43
N LEU A 50 -11.43 4.14 -13.82
CA LEU A 50 -12.57 4.21 -12.91
C LEU A 50 -12.99 2.82 -12.42
N ILE A 51 -13.16 1.86 -13.32
CA ILE A 51 -13.52 0.47 -12.97
C ILE A 51 -12.48 -0.12 -12.01
N TYR A 52 -11.20 0.01 -12.37
CA TYR A 52 -10.07 -0.43 -11.56
C TYR A 52 -10.09 0.19 -10.16
N PHE A 53 -10.25 1.51 -10.08
CA PHE A 53 -10.30 2.21 -8.79
C PHE A 53 -11.45 1.72 -7.91
N PHE A 54 -12.67 1.66 -8.44
CA PHE A 54 -13.83 1.26 -7.65
C PHE A 54 -13.80 -0.21 -7.26
N LEU A 55 -13.27 -1.09 -8.13
CA LEU A 55 -13.03 -2.49 -7.82
C LEU A 55 -12.06 -2.62 -6.64
N LEU A 56 -10.88 -1.99 -6.71
CA LEU A 56 -9.90 -2.04 -5.63
C LEU A 56 -10.43 -1.43 -4.34
N TYR A 57 -11.10 -0.29 -4.44
CA TYR A 57 -11.70 0.39 -3.29
C TYR A 57 -12.75 -0.47 -2.58
N PHE A 58 -13.59 -1.16 -3.35
CA PHE A 58 -14.57 -2.10 -2.80
C PHE A 58 -13.89 -3.31 -2.14
N LEU A 59 -12.96 -3.95 -2.84
CA LEU A 59 -12.26 -5.13 -2.33
C LEU A 59 -11.44 -4.81 -1.07
N ASP A 60 -10.79 -3.64 -1.01
CA ASP A 60 -10.04 -3.19 0.16
C ASP A 60 -10.98 -3.06 1.37
N ALA A 61 -12.08 -2.31 1.24
CA ALA A 61 -13.06 -2.14 2.31
C ALA A 61 -13.73 -3.46 2.72
N TRP A 62 -13.99 -4.36 1.77
CA TRP A 62 -14.55 -5.67 2.04
C TRP A 62 -13.58 -6.57 2.81
N SER A 63 -12.29 -6.57 2.43
CA SER A 63 -11.26 -7.33 3.14
C SER A 63 -11.09 -6.88 4.59
N ILE A 64 -11.15 -5.56 4.83
CA ILE A 64 -11.11 -4.99 6.17
C ILE A 64 -12.36 -5.38 6.97
N LYS A 65 -13.55 -5.32 6.35
CA LYS A 65 -14.80 -5.75 6.98
C LYS A 65 -14.73 -7.20 7.46
N ASP A 66 -14.28 -8.08 6.58
CA ASP A 66 -14.22 -9.52 6.86
C ASP A 66 -13.30 -9.81 8.04
N LEU A 67 -12.12 -9.17 8.06
CA LEU A 67 -11.14 -9.31 9.13
C LEU A 67 -11.63 -8.68 10.45
N MET A 68 -12.24 -7.49 10.40
CA MET A 68 -12.84 -6.85 11.58
C MET A 68 -13.90 -7.75 12.22
N LYS A 69 -14.79 -8.35 11.41
CA LYS A 69 -15.82 -9.28 11.89
C LYS A 69 -15.18 -10.49 12.60
N ARG A 70 -14.10 -11.04 12.05
CA ARG A 70 -13.35 -12.17 12.64
C ARG A 70 -12.78 -11.85 14.03
N PHE A 71 -12.40 -10.60 14.29
CA PHE A 71 -11.88 -10.14 15.58
C PHE A 71 -12.93 -9.47 16.48
N GLY A 72 -14.22 -9.67 16.20
CA GLY A 72 -15.31 -9.22 17.07
C GLY A 72 -15.75 -7.76 16.85
N TYR A 73 -15.32 -7.12 15.76
CA TYR A 73 -15.73 -5.75 15.44
C TYR A 73 -16.73 -5.74 14.28
N ALA A 74 -17.98 -5.36 14.57
CA ALA A 74 -19.06 -5.30 13.59
C ALA A 74 -19.07 -3.97 12.83
N ALA A 75 -18.26 -3.88 11.76
CA ALA A 75 -18.28 -2.74 10.85
C ALA A 75 -19.19 -2.99 9.62
N THR A 76 -19.90 -1.95 9.19
CA THR A 76 -20.72 -2.00 7.96
C THR A 76 -19.88 -1.63 6.73
N LEU A 77 -20.09 -2.33 5.61
CA LEU A 77 -19.30 -2.09 4.39
C LEU A 77 -19.41 -0.64 3.92
N GLY A 78 -20.62 -0.08 3.90
CA GLY A 78 -20.86 1.30 3.50
C GLY A 78 -20.11 2.30 4.40
N GLY A 79 -20.02 2.05 5.71
CA GLY A 79 -19.26 2.94 6.59
C GLY A 79 -17.75 2.79 6.46
N LEU A 80 -17.25 1.59 6.18
CA LEU A 80 -15.83 1.39 5.85
C LEU A 80 -15.45 2.05 4.54
N LEU A 81 -16.29 1.93 3.50
CA LEU A 81 -16.13 2.68 2.25
C LEU A 81 -16.05 4.18 2.55
N LEU A 82 -17.07 4.76 3.20
CA LEU A 82 -17.08 6.18 3.53
C LEU A 82 -15.80 6.64 4.28
N GLY A 83 -15.40 5.92 5.33
CA GLY A 83 -14.18 6.26 6.09
C GLY A 83 -12.94 6.16 5.22
N ARG A 84 -12.80 5.06 4.46
CA ARG A 84 -11.63 4.81 3.61
C ARG A 84 -11.52 5.85 2.49
N GLY A 85 -12.64 6.17 1.84
CA GLY A 85 -12.72 7.17 0.79
C GLY A 85 -12.28 8.56 1.26
N VAL A 86 -12.72 9.01 2.43
CA VAL A 86 -12.25 10.30 3.01
C VAL A 86 -10.76 10.26 3.33
N THR A 87 -10.28 9.14 3.87
CA THR A 87 -8.85 9.00 4.19
C THR A 87 -7.94 8.99 2.97
N TYR A 88 -8.47 8.86 1.74
CA TYR A 88 -7.68 9.04 0.52
C TYR A 88 -7.15 10.46 0.33
N LEU A 89 -7.85 11.50 0.83
CA LEU A 89 -7.32 12.86 0.82
C LEU A 89 -6.03 12.96 1.64
N VAL A 90 -6.04 12.36 2.83
CA VAL A 90 -4.87 12.30 3.70
C VAL A 90 -3.78 11.44 3.05
N MET A 91 -4.16 10.36 2.37
CA MET A 91 -3.23 9.40 1.77
C MET A 91 -2.36 10.01 0.67
N ILE A 92 -2.91 10.94 -0.12
CA ILE A 92 -2.18 11.67 -1.16
C ILE A 92 -0.99 12.43 -0.55
N VAL A 93 -1.16 12.99 0.65
CA VAL A 93 -0.12 13.72 1.36
C VAL A 93 0.80 12.76 2.13
N ASN A 94 0.20 11.81 2.87
CA ASN A 94 0.94 10.89 3.72
C ASN A 94 0.13 9.61 3.99
N TYR A 95 0.67 8.48 3.53
CA TYR A 95 0.03 7.17 3.69
C TYR A 95 -0.09 6.72 5.17
N PRO A 96 0.96 6.77 6.01
CA PRO A 96 0.82 6.45 7.43
C PRO A 96 -0.25 7.30 8.17
N ALA A 97 -0.30 8.60 7.89
CA ALA A 97 -1.30 9.50 8.47
C ALA A 97 -2.72 9.12 8.05
N SER A 98 -2.90 8.67 6.81
CA SER A 98 -4.19 8.16 6.32
C SER A 98 -4.66 6.93 7.10
N GLN A 99 -3.75 6.00 7.41
CA GLN A 99 -4.07 4.83 8.23
C GLN A 99 -4.45 5.22 9.66
N ALA A 100 -3.74 6.17 10.27
CA ALA A 100 -4.08 6.70 11.59
C ALA A 100 -5.44 7.42 11.59
N ALA A 101 -5.71 8.24 10.58
CA ALA A 101 -7.00 8.91 10.40
C ALA A 101 -8.15 7.89 10.24
N PHE A 102 -7.89 6.79 9.51
CA PHE A 102 -8.88 5.74 9.34
C PHE A 102 -9.11 4.96 10.64
N ALA A 103 -8.06 4.64 11.40
CA ALA A 103 -8.20 4.03 12.73
C ALA A 103 -8.99 4.92 13.69
N TYR A 104 -8.75 6.24 13.67
CA TYR A 104 -9.53 7.21 14.44
C TYR A 104 -11.01 7.24 14.02
N TYR A 105 -11.29 7.19 12.72
CA TYR A 105 -12.66 7.05 12.20
C TYR A 105 -13.36 5.80 12.76
N LEU A 106 -12.66 4.65 12.76
CA LEU A 106 -13.21 3.40 13.30
C LEU A 106 -13.47 3.48 14.81
N ARG A 107 -12.61 4.18 15.57
CA ARG A 107 -12.84 4.45 16.98
C ARG A 107 -14.10 5.28 17.20
N ARG A 108 -14.29 6.35 16.44
CA ARG A 108 -15.45 7.24 16.61
C ARG A 108 -16.76 6.60 16.17
N LYS A 109 -16.75 5.83 15.08
CA LYS A 109 -17.98 5.29 14.48
C LYS A 109 -18.36 3.91 15.01
N TYR A 110 -17.38 3.06 15.29
CA TYR A 110 -17.59 1.64 15.66
C TYR A 110 -17.01 1.30 17.04
N ASN A 111 -16.58 2.29 17.81
CA ASN A 111 -15.93 2.13 19.13
C ASN A 111 -14.71 1.19 19.13
N THR A 112 -14.13 0.91 17.97
CA THR A 112 -12.98 0.01 17.84
C THR A 112 -11.74 0.70 18.42
N PRO A 113 -11.02 0.11 19.39
CA PRO A 113 -9.80 0.71 19.94
C PRO A 113 -8.79 1.02 18.83
N ILE A 114 -8.15 2.20 18.88
CA ILE A 114 -7.27 2.68 17.79
C ILE A 114 -6.14 1.69 17.52
N PHE A 115 -5.47 1.19 18.56
CA PHE A 115 -4.38 0.23 18.40
C PHE A 115 -4.86 -1.12 17.86
N ARG A 116 -6.10 -1.53 18.12
CA ARG A 116 -6.69 -2.74 17.52
C ARG A 116 -6.96 -2.53 16.03
N ALA A 117 -7.51 -1.39 15.63
CA ALA A 117 -7.66 -1.03 14.22
C ALA A 117 -6.32 -0.97 13.49
N LEU A 118 -5.30 -0.34 14.08
CA LEU A 118 -3.95 -0.31 13.53
C LEU A 118 -3.32 -1.72 13.46
N GLY A 119 -3.60 -2.58 14.43
CA GLY A 119 -3.16 -3.99 14.42
C GLY A 119 -3.79 -4.78 13.26
N ILE A 120 -5.07 -4.53 12.95
CA ILE A 120 -5.74 -5.11 11.78
C ILE A 120 -5.07 -4.63 10.49
N PHE A 121 -4.78 -3.33 10.37
CA PHE A 121 -4.10 -2.79 9.19
C PHE A 121 -2.67 -3.36 9.06
N LEU A 122 -1.94 -3.48 10.17
CA LEU A 122 -0.62 -4.08 10.20
C LEU A 122 -0.65 -5.55 9.79
N PHE A 123 -1.67 -6.31 10.21
CA PHE A 123 -1.88 -7.68 9.79
C PHE A 123 -2.13 -7.81 8.29
N ILE A 124 -2.96 -6.92 7.72
CA ILE A 124 -3.19 -6.87 6.27
C ILE A 124 -1.89 -6.53 5.53
N VAL A 125 -1.17 -5.50 5.96
CA VAL A 125 0.12 -5.10 5.35
C VAL A 125 1.14 -6.25 5.41
N PHE A 126 1.20 -6.98 6.53
CA PHE A 126 2.06 -8.15 6.65
C PHE A 126 1.74 -9.21 5.57
N VAL A 127 0.46 -9.50 5.35
CA VAL A 127 0.05 -10.47 4.33
C VAL A 127 0.23 -9.92 2.91
N ASP A 128 -0.04 -8.65 2.68
CA ASP A 128 0.18 -8.00 1.39
C ASP A 128 1.66 -8.01 1.00
N LEU A 129 2.57 -7.79 1.96
CA LEU A 129 4.02 -7.91 1.71
C LEU A 129 4.41 -9.33 1.33
N LEU A 130 3.84 -10.34 2.01
CA LEU A 130 4.05 -11.74 1.62
C LEU A 130 3.53 -12.02 0.21
N TRP A 131 2.37 -11.48 -0.16
CA TRP A 131 1.85 -11.61 -1.52
C TRP A 131 2.75 -10.97 -2.57
N ILE A 132 3.16 -9.71 -2.38
CA ILE A 132 4.02 -8.98 -3.32
C ILE A 132 5.34 -9.74 -3.52
N ILE A 133 5.95 -10.20 -2.43
CA ILE A 133 7.22 -10.95 -2.48
C ILE A 133 7.02 -12.33 -3.12
N THR A 134 5.90 -13.01 -2.84
CA THR A 134 5.58 -14.30 -3.48
C THR A 134 5.38 -14.14 -4.98
N LEU A 135 4.67 -13.11 -5.41
CA LEU A 135 4.42 -12.83 -6.82
C LEU A 135 5.71 -12.40 -7.53
N ALA A 136 6.57 -11.63 -6.86
CA ALA A 136 7.90 -11.29 -7.37
C ALA A 136 8.81 -12.53 -7.46
N PHE A 137 8.75 -13.45 -6.49
CA PHE A 137 9.48 -14.71 -6.51
C PHE A 137 9.03 -15.61 -7.66
N ILE A 138 7.72 -15.78 -7.83
CA ILE A 138 7.15 -16.54 -8.97
C ILE A 138 7.57 -15.86 -10.28
N GLY A 139 7.39 -14.54 -10.39
CA GLY A 139 7.80 -13.75 -11.54
C GLY A 139 9.29 -13.85 -11.85
N SER A 140 10.14 -13.92 -10.82
CA SER A 140 11.59 -14.10 -10.95
C SER A 140 11.98 -15.42 -11.62
N SER A 141 11.08 -16.41 -11.56
CA SER A 141 11.30 -17.74 -12.13
C SER A 141 10.84 -17.86 -13.58
N LEU A 142 10.08 -16.87 -14.09
CA LEU A 142 9.51 -16.89 -15.45
C LEU A 142 10.45 -16.31 -16.51
N GLN A 143 11.48 -15.57 -16.10
CA GLN A 143 12.44 -14.92 -16.99
C GLN A 143 13.75 -14.64 -16.24
N ASP A 144 14.84 -14.43 -16.97
CA ASP A 144 16.09 -13.99 -16.38
C ASP A 144 16.19 -12.46 -16.38
N TYR A 145 16.74 -11.92 -15.29
CA TYR A 145 16.83 -10.48 -15.04
C TYR A 145 18.31 -10.15 -14.79
N ASN A 146 18.95 -9.53 -15.76
CA ASN A 146 20.27 -8.94 -15.56
C ASN A 146 20.17 -7.45 -15.88
N ILE A 147 20.22 -6.61 -14.86
CA ILE A 147 20.10 -5.15 -14.98
C ILE A 147 21.31 -4.55 -14.30
N GLY A 148 22.11 -3.79 -15.05
CA GLY A 148 23.31 -3.13 -14.52
C GLY A 148 24.35 -4.10 -13.95
N GLY A 149 24.42 -5.34 -14.44
CA GLY A 149 25.35 -6.37 -13.96
C GLY A 149 24.92 -7.08 -12.67
N ILE A 150 23.73 -6.77 -12.14
CA ILE A 150 23.17 -7.43 -10.96
C ILE A 150 22.22 -8.55 -11.42
N ASP A 151 22.45 -9.76 -10.90
CA ASP A 151 21.50 -10.88 -10.98
C ASP A 151 20.30 -10.59 -10.07
N LEU A 152 19.32 -9.92 -10.65
CA LEU A 152 18.12 -9.51 -9.93
C LEU A 152 17.27 -10.73 -9.54
N LYS A 153 17.30 -11.80 -10.34
CA LYS A 153 16.61 -13.06 -10.03
C LYS A 153 17.11 -13.64 -8.71
N ARG A 154 18.43 -13.83 -8.58
CA ARG A 154 19.02 -14.34 -7.33
C ARG A 154 18.74 -13.42 -6.15
N THR A 155 18.78 -12.11 -6.36
CA THR A 155 18.47 -11.12 -5.32
C THR A 155 17.04 -11.26 -4.82
N ILE A 156 16.06 -11.36 -5.73
CA ILE A 156 14.64 -11.56 -5.38
C ILE A 156 14.46 -12.88 -4.60
N GLN A 157 15.11 -13.96 -5.04
CA GLN A 157 15.01 -15.27 -4.37
C GLN A 157 15.57 -15.24 -2.94
N ILE A 158 16.70 -14.56 -2.72
CA ILE A 158 17.28 -14.36 -1.39
C ILE A 158 16.34 -13.53 -0.51
N VAL A 159 15.81 -12.42 -1.03
CA VAL A 159 14.85 -11.58 -0.31
C VAL A 159 13.62 -12.40 0.08
N ALA A 160 13.05 -13.16 -0.85
CA ALA A 160 11.91 -14.03 -0.59
C ALA A 160 12.21 -15.06 0.51
N LEU A 161 13.36 -15.73 0.46
CA LEU A 161 13.76 -16.69 1.48
C LEU A 161 13.89 -16.05 2.87
N ILE A 162 14.52 -14.87 2.95
CA ILE A 162 14.64 -14.11 4.21
C ILE A 162 13.26 -13.74 4.73
N THR A 163 12.37 -13.24 3.88
CA THR A 163 11.01 -12.84 4.25
C THR A 163 10.19 -14.05 4.73
N TYR A 164 10.21 -15.18 4.02
CA TYR A 164 9.48 -16.38 4.45
C TYR A 164 10.01 -16.93 5.76
N SER A 165 11.34 -16.95 5.94
CA SER A 165 11.96 -17.37 7.20
C SER A 165 11.56 -16.43 8.34
N GLY A 166 11.61 -15.11 8.11
CA GLY A 166 11.17 -14.11 9.08
C GLY A 166 9.68 -14.22 9.43
N ALA A 167 8.83 -14.46 8.44
CA ALA A 167 7.39 -14.69 8.64
C ALA A 167 7.11 -15.98 9.40
N ALA A 168 7.84 -17.06 9.11
CA ALA A 168 7.75 -18.32 9.83
C ALA A 168 8.15 -18.15 11.30
N ILE A 169 9.29 -17.48 11.55
CA ILE A 169 9.74 -17.15 12.90
C ILE A 169 8.71 -16.27 13.63
N TRP A 170 8.14 -15.27 12.94
CA TRP A 170 7.12 -14.39 13.49
C TRP A 170 5.84 -15.16 13.88
N MET A 171 5.36 -16.06 13.02
CA MET A 171 4.21 -16.90 13.32
C MET A 171 4.49 -17.90 14.46
N MET A 172 5.68 -18.52 14.47
CA MET A 172 6.11 -19.40 15.57
C MET A 172 6.20 -18.64 16.90
N PHE A 173 6.72 -17.41 16.87
CA PHE A 173 6.79 -16.54 18.05
C PHE A 173 5.42 -16.36 18.70
N TRP A 174 4.37 -16.07 17.92
CA TRP A 174 3.02 -15.90 18.48
C TRP A 174 2.37 -17.21 18.92
N LYS A 175 2.66 -18.33 18.26
CA LYS A 175 2.04 -19.64 18.55
C LYS A 175 2.70 -20.37 19.73
N MET A 176 4.03 -20.29 19.84
CA MET A 176 4.82 -21.10 20.79
C MET A 176 5.20 -20.34 22.05
N MET A 177 5.16 -19.01 22.05
CA MET A 177 5.63 -18.26 23.21
C MET A 177 4.64 -18.36 24.39
N PRO A 178 5.10 -18.76 25.60
CA PRO A 178 4.22 -18.98 26.75
C PRO A 178 3.42 -17.73 27.13
N LYS A 179 2.24 -17.95 27.72
CA LYS A 179 1.28 -16.89 28.10
C LYS A 179 1.90 -15.86 29.07
N LYS A 180 2.74 -16.30 30.00
CA LYS A 180 3.55 -15.46 30.87
C LYS A 180 5.04 -15.67 30.54
N ILE A 181 5.79 -14.57 30.42
CA ILE A 181 7.24 -14.61 30.26
C ILE A 181 7.82 -14.30 31.63
N ASP A 182 8.16 -15.34 32.38
CA ASP A 182 8.78 -15.20 33.69
C ASP A 182 10.32 -15.13 33.54
N GLY A 183 10.97 -14.24 34.29
CA GLY A 183 12.44 -14.13 34.36
C GLY A 183 13.03 -12.76 33.98
N HIS A 184 14.21 -12.47 34.53
CA HIS A 184 14.94 -11.21 34.38
C HIS A 184 16.03 -11.33 33.31
N GLY A 185 15.74 -10.90 32.09
CA GLY A 185 16.72 -10.78 31.01
C GLY A 185 16.31 -9.71 30.02
N PHE A 186 17.28 -8.97 29.46
CA PHE A 186 17.00 -7.87 28.53
C PHE A 186 16.09 -8.30 27.37
N ILE A 187 16.40 -9.43 26.73
CA ILE A 187 15.61 -9.99 25.64
C ILE A 187 14.18 -10.33 26.10
N ARG A 188 14.01 -11.00 27.25
CA ARG A 188 12.67 -11.33 27.80
C ARG A 188 11.86 -10.08 28.11
N SER A 189 12.49 -9.01 28.60
CA SER A 189 11.83 -7.73 28.85
C SER A 189 11.34 -7.06 27.56
N VAL A 190 12.15 -7.09 26.49
CA VAL A 190 11.75 -6.60 25.16
C VAL A 190 10.60 -7.43 24.59
N LEU A 191 10.68 -8.76 24.65
CA LEU A 191 9.61 -9.64 24.16
C LEU A 191 8.29 -9.45 24.91
N ARG A 192 8.35 -9.26 26.23
CA ARG A 192 7.19 -8.93 27.05
C ARG A 192 6.56 -7.60 26.61
N LYS A 193 7.39 -6.55 26.44
CA LYS A 193 6.92 -5.24 25.96
C LYS A 193 6.27 -5.32 24.58
N ILE A 194 6.74 -6.18 23.67
CA ILE A 194 6.11 -6.37 22.35
C ILE A 194 4.74 -7.07 22.52
N LYS A 195 4.68 -8.12 23.33
CA LYS A 195 3.46 -8.91 23.55
C LYS A 195 2.33 -8.13 24.22
N GLU A 196 2.66 -7.25 25.16
CA GLU A 196 1.68 -6.47 25.92
C GLU A 196 1.07 -5.32 25.12
N ARG A 197 1.60 -5.00 23.93
CA ARG A 197 1.08 -3.89 23.11
C ARG A 197 -0.17 -4.31 22.35
N ASP A 198 -1.23 -3.52 22.50
CA ASP A 198 -2.52 -3.75 21.85
C ASP A 198 -2.47 -3.88 20.32
N ILE A 199 -1.50 -3.22 19.68
CA ILE A 199 -1.30 -3.28 18.22
C ILE A 199 -0.95 -4.68 17.73
N PHE A 200 -0.27 -5.49 18.56
CA PHE A 200 0.13 -6.84 18.19
C PHE A 200 -0.85 -7.92 18.67
N GLN A 201 -1.89 -7.55 19.42
CA GLN A 201 -2.86 -8.53 19.94
C GLN A 201 -3.58 -9.28 18.81
N ILE A 202 -3.77 -8.66 17.63
CA ILE A 202 -4.32 -9.33 16.44
C ILE A 202 -3.46 -10.52 16.02
N PHE A 203 -2.12 -10.38 15.99
CA PHE A 203 -1.20 -11.47 15.66
C PHE A 203 -1.21 -12.59 16.69
N SER A 204 -1.38 -12.25 17.98
CA SER A 204 -1.49 -13.25 19.05
C SER A 204 -2.78 -14.07 19.00
N GLN A 205 -3.86 -13.51 18.45
CA GLN A 205 -5.18 -14.14 18.35
C GLN A 205 -5.40 -14.84 17.00
N ALA A 206 -4.63 -14.47 15.98
CA ALA A 206 -4.73 -15.01 14.63
C ALA A 206 -4.21 -16.47 14.56
N GLY A 207 -5.04 -17.36 14.03
CA GLY A 207 -4.61 -18.70 13.62
C GLY A 207 -4.07 -18.69 12.19
N ILE A 208 -3.45 -19.80 11.76
CA ILE A 208 -2.97 -19.97 10.37
C ILE A 208 -4.13 -19.81 9.37
N SER A 209 -5.34 -20.27 9.72
CA SER A 209 -6.54 -20.08 8.91
C SER A 209 -6.88 -18.62 8.66
N ASP A 210 -6.57 -17.72 9.60
CA ASP A 210 -6.82 -16.28 9.45
C ASP A 210 -5.85 -15.66 8.44
N TYR A 211 -4.57 -16.08 8.43
CA TYR A 211 -3.59 -15.67 7.41
C TYR A 211 -3.99 -16.15 6.01
N VAL A 212 -4.40 -17.42 5.89
CA VAL A 212 -4.84 -17.99 4.60
C VAL A 212 -6.11 -17.31 4.12
N ARG A 213 -7.09 -17.10 5.01
CA ARG A 213 -8.34 -16.42 4.68
C ARG A 213 -8.08 -15.01 4.15
N ILE A 214 -7.32 -14.19 4.88
CA ILE A 214 -7.02 -12.83 4.40
C ILE A 214 -6.18 -12.88 3.12
N ALA A 215 -5.25 -13.83 2.97
CA ALA A 215 -4.49 -13.99 1.73
C ALA A 215 -5.41 -14.25 0.53
N ILE A 216 -6.38 -15.16 0.66
CA ILE A 216 -7.38 -15.45 -0.39
C ILE A 216 -8.24 -14.21 -0.68
N THR A 217 -8.75 -13.54 0.35
CA THR A 217 -9.56 -12.32 0.21
C THR A 217 -8.79 -11.18 -0.45
N ARG A 218 -7.47 -11.08 -0.23
CA ARG A 218 -6.59 -10.08 -0.83
C ARG A 218 -6.07 -10.46 -2.21
N ALA A 219 -6.15 -11.74 -2.62
CA ALA A 219 -5.63 -12.19 -3.91
C ALA A 219 -6.21 -11.41 -5.11
N PRO A 220 -7.53 -11.14 -5.20
CA PRO A 220 -8.09 -10.36 -6.32
C PRO A 220 -7.51 -8.94 -6.45
N ILE A 221 -7.17 -8.30 -5.32
CA ILE A 221 -6.53 -6.99 -5.30
C ILE A 221 -5.14 -7.07 -5.94
N HIS A 222 -4.34 -8.06 -5.55
CA HIS A 222 -2.99 -8.24 -6.09
C HIS A 222 -3.01 -8.61 -7.56
N MET A 223 -3.95 -9.47 -7.98
CA MET A 223 -4.11 -9.80 -9.39
C MET A 223 -4.48 -8.55 -10.21
N ALA A 224 -5.43 -7.74 -9.75
CA ALA A 224 -5.75 -6.48 -10.42
C ALA A 224 -4.54 -5.53 -10.48
N ILE A 225 -3.78 -5.39 -9.39
CA ILE A 225 -2.56 -4.57 -9.32
C ILE A 225 -1.44 -5.08 -10.24
N ILE A 226 -1.40 -6.36 -10.60
CA ILE A 226 -0.42 -6.87 -11.58
C ILE A 226 -0.93 -6.66 -13.01
N PHE A 227 -2.20 -6.99 -13.25
CA PHE A 227 -2.77 -6.98 -14.59
C PHE A 227 -3.07 -5.58 -15.14
N TYR A 228 -3.16 -4.54 -14.30
CA TYR A 228 -3.56 -3.22 -14.79
C TYR A 228 -2.65 -2.72 -15.91
N MET A 229 -1.33 -2.96 -15.82
CA MET A 229 -0.39 -2.43 -16.80
C MET A 229 -0.60 -3.08 -18.17
N TYR A 230 -1.00 -4.34 -18.22
CA TYR A 230 -1.37 -5.00 -19.48
C TYR A 230 -2.51 -4.28 -20.20
N ILE A 231 -3.56 -3.91 -19.46
CA ILE A 231 -4.73 -3.22 -20.03
C ILE A 231 -4.40 -1.77 -20.37
N VAL A 232 -3.64 -1.07 -19.52
CA VAL A 232 -3.24 0.33 -19.76
C VAL A 232 -2.37 0.46 -21.00
N LEU A 233 -1.45 -0.48 -21.25
CA LEU A 233 -0.63 -0.45 -22.48
C LEU A 233 -1.50 -0.53 -23.74
N GLN A 234 -2.56 -1.34 -23.72
CA GLN A 234 -3.49 -1.44 -24.85
C GLN A 234 -4.23 -0.14 -25.13
N THR A 235 -4.42 0.74 -24.14
CA THR A 235 -5.05 2.06 -24.39
C THR A 235 -4.15 3.01 -25.15
N PHE A 236 -2.88 2.69 -25.33
CA PHE A 236 -1.90 3.44 -26.12
C PHE A 236 -1.52 2.72 -27.42
N ASP A 237 -2.23 1.65 -27.78
CA ASP A 237 -1.87 0.76 -28.89
C ASP A 237 -0.43 0.20 -28.72
N VAL A 238 -0.08 -0.10 -27.47
CA VAL A 238 1.17 -0.74 -27.07
C VAL A 238 0.88 -2.16 -26.61
N SER A 239 1.60 -3.12 -27.18
CA SER A 239 1.51 -4.53 -26.84
C SER A 239 2.69 -4.93 -25.96
N CYS A 240 2.44 -5.79 -24.96
CA CYS A 240 3.47 -6.40 -24.14
C CYS A 240 3.05 -7.84 -23.82
N PRO A 241 3.92 -8.85 -24.02
CA PRO A 241 3.57 -10.23 -23.68
C PRO A 241 3.17 -10.34 -22.21
N ILE A 242 2.04 -10.98 -21.93
CA ILE A 242 1.47 -11.09 -20.58
C ILE A 242 2.46 -11.70 -19.58
N ILE A 243 3.31 -12.62 -20.03
CA ILE A 243 4.36 -13.24 -19.22
C ILE A 243 5.38 -12.21 -18.71
N ARG A 244 5.68 -11.18 -19.50
CA ARG A 244 6.58 -10.09 -19.11
C ARG A 244 5.92 -9.17 -18.10
N ILE A 245 4.60 -8.95 -18.20
CA ILE A 245 3.84 -8.22 -17.18
C ILE A 245 3.84 -9.00 -15.85
N LEU A 246 3.50 -10.29 -15.89
CA LEU A 246 3.46 -11.15 -14.71
C LEU A 246 4.83 -11.32 -14.05
N GLY A 247 5.91 -11.31 -14.83
CA GLY A 247 7.27 -11.37 -14.29
C GLY A 247 7.74 -10.04 -13.70
N ASN A 248 7.57 -8.93 -14.42
CA ASN A 248 8.20 -7.65 -14.07
C ASN A 248 7.37 -6.81 -13.08
N VAL A 249 6.05 -6.73 -13.24
CA VAL A 249 5.21 -5.81 -12.44
C VAL A 249 5.26 -6.12 -10.94
N PRO A 250 5.21 -7.39 -10.48
CA PRO A 250 5.40 -7.70 -9.05
C PRO A 250 6.74 -7.21 -8.50
N VAL A 251 7.82 -7.31 -9.30
CA VAL A 251 9.15 -6.82 -8.93
C VAL A 251 9.15 -5.29 -8.81
N VAL A 252 8.46 -4.58 -9.72
CA VAL A 252 8.27 -3.13 -9.62
C VAL A 252 7.58 -2.75 -8.31
N PHE A 253 6.50 -3.45 -7.94
CA PHE A 253 5.80 -3.19 -6.68
C PHE A 253 6.66 -3.56 -5.46
N MET A 254 7.44 -4.64 -5.52
CA MET A 254 8.39 -4.99 -4.47
C MET A 254 9.41 -3.86 -4.25
N ILE A 255 9.99 -3.31 -5.32
CA ILE A 255 10.89 -2.14 -5.26
C ILE A 255 10.15 -0.93 -4.67
N GLY A 256 8.90 -0.71 -5.07
CA GLY A 256 8.05 0.36 -4.56
C GLY A 256 7.73 0.26 -3.06
N THR A 257 7.84 -0.92 -2.45
CA THR A 257 7.67 -1.09 -1.00
C THR A 257 8.89 -0.63 -0.19
N LEU A 258 10.04 -0.46 -0.84
CA LEU A 258 11.25 0.02 -0.17
C LEU A 258 11.04 1.48 0.26
N PRO A 259 11.44 1.87 1.49
CA PRO A 259 11.25 3.22 2.03
C PRO A 259 12.27 4.21 1.46
N ILE A 260 12.45 4.21 0.13
CA ILE A 260 13.35 5.09 -0.61
C ILE A 260 12.65 6.41 -0.92
N THR A 261 11.41 6.33 -1.40
CA THR A 261 10.57 7.48 -1.73
C THR A 261 9.15 7.32 -1.16
N PRO A 262 8.42 8.42 -0.89
CA PRO A 262 7.05 8.35 -0.40
C PRO A 262 6.18 7.58 -1.40
N GLY A 263 5.63 6.44 -0.98
CA GLY A 263 4.76 5.61 -1.81
C GLY A 263 5.39 5.06 -3.09
N GLY A 264 6.73 4.98 -3.17
CA GLY A 264 7.44 4.53 -4.37
C GLY A 264 7.44 5.54 -5.52
N LEU A 265 7.11 6.82 -5.25
CA LEU A 265 7.12 7.88 -6.25
C LEU A 265 8.48 7.96 -6.95
N GLY A 266 8.47 7.99 -8.28
CA GLY A 266 9.67 8.00 -9.12
C GLY A 266 10.36 6.63 -9.24
N THR A 267 10.57 5.92 -8.12
CA THR A 267 11.25 4.61 -8.13
C THR A 267 10.45 3.55 -8.88
N THR A 268 9.12 3.47 -8.66
CA THR A 268 8.27 2.53 -9.38
C THR A 268 8.15 2.90 -10.86
N ASN A 269 8.12 4.20 -11.19
CA ASN A 269 8.10 4.67 -12.58
C ASN A 269 9.39 4.27 -13.30
N ALA A 270 10.54 4.52 -12.69
CA ALA A 270 11.85 4.13 -13.22
C ALA A 270 11.95 2.60 -13.39
N ALA A 271 11.58 1.84 -12.37
CA ALA A 271 11.60 0.38 -12.41
C ALA A 271 10.67 -0.15 -13.50
N MET A 272 9.47 0.42 -13.66
CA MET A 272 8.55 0.03 -14.72
C MET A 272 9.18 0.26 -16.11
N VAL A 273 9.79 1.42 -16.34
CA VAL A 273 10.46 1.76 -17.60
C VAL A 273 11.59 0.78 -17.91
N GLU A 274 12.51 0.56 -16.98
CA GLU A 274 13.66 -0.33 -17.22
C GLU A 274 13.25 -1.80 -17.38
N LEU A 275 12.25 -2.26 -16.63
CA LEU A 275 11.84 -3.67 -16.65
C LEU A 275 10.91 -4.03 -17.83
N LEU A 276 10.09 -3.09 -18.33
CA LEU A 276 9.12 -3.39 -19.39
C LEU A 276 9.48 -2.80 -20.75
N SER A 277 10.22 -1.70 -20.85
CA SER A 277 10.51 -1.08 -22.16
C SER A 277 11.20 -2.01 -23.19
N PRO A 278 12.01 -3.02 -22.80
CA PRO A 278 12.59 -3.95 -23.78
C PRO A 278 11.56 -4.90 -24.42
N TYR A 279 10.36 -4.99 -23.84
CA TYR A 279 9.36 -6.00 -24.19
C TYR A 279 8.09 -5.41 -24.81
N ILE A 280 8.01 -4.08 -24.91
CA ILE A 280 6.85 -3.43 -25.50
C ILE A 280 7.03 -3.21 -27.01
N THR A 281 5.95 -3.38 -27.75
CA THR A 281 5.89 -3.20 -29.21
C THR A 281 4.74 -2.29 -29.59
N SER A 282 4.95 -1.45 -30.60
CA SER A 282 3.92 -0.58 -31.17
C SER A 282 4.39 -0.07 -32.54
N PRO A 283 3.50 0.11 -33.52
CA PRO A 283 3.83 0.77 -34.79
C PRO A 283 4.43 2.17 -34.61
N LEU A 284 4.13 2.82 -33.47
CA LEU A 284 4.65 4.15 -33.13
C LEU A 284 6.18 4.16 -32.96
N PHE A 285 6.77 3.06 -32.51
CA PHE A 285 8.21 2.97 -32.24
C PHE A 285 9.02 2.85 -33.53
N GLU A 286 8.47 2.17 -34.54
CA GLU A 286 9.10 2.02 -35.86
C GLU A 286 9.27 3.36 -36.58
N SER A 287 8.36 4.31 -36.33
CA SER A 287 8.44 5.66 -36.90
C SER A 287 9.58 6.51 -36.33
N GLY A 288 10.25 6.06 -35.26
CA GLY A 288 11.33 6.80 -34.58
C GLY A 288 10.89 8.08 -33.87
N ARG A 289 9.59 8.42 -33.88
CA ARG A 289 9.07 9.65 -33.29
C ARG A 289 9.09 9.62 -31.76
N ILE A 290 8.85 8.44 -31.18
CA ILE A 290 8.77 8.17 -29.75
C ILE A 290 9.45 6.84 -29.46
N SER A 291 10.31 6.82 -28.44
CA SER A 291 10.95 5.61 -27.95
C SER A 291 10.05 4.82 -27.00
N PRO A 292 10.23 3.48 -26.90
CA PRO A 292 9.53 2.65 -25.91
C PRO A 292 9.61 3.19 -24.47
N ARG A 293 10.78 3.72 -24.08
CA ARG A 293 11.02 4.25 -22.74
C ARG A 293 10.22 5.53 -22.46
N GLU A 294 10.19 6.45 -23.43
CA GLU A 294 9.40 7.70 -23.31
C GLU A 294 7.91 7.41 -23.22
N MET A 295 7.39 6.51 -24.07
CA MET A 295 6.00 6.09 -24.03
C MET A 295 5.63 5.48 -22.68
N LEU A 296 6.42 4.52 -22.21
CA LEU A 296 6.15 3.84 -20.95
C LEU A 296 6.25 4.79 -19.74
N PHE A 297 7.19 5.73 -19.75
CA PHE A 297 7.27 6.75 -18.71
C PHE A 297 6.02 7.64 -18.71
N ALA A 298 5.56 8.10 -19.89
CA ALA A 298 4.33 8.88 -20.02
C ALA A 298 3.10 8.11 -19.49
N ILE A 299 2.98 6.82 -19.82
CA ILE A 299 1.94 5.92 -19.32
C ILE A 299 1.94 5.86 -17.79
N THR A 300 3.11 5.67 -17.17
CA THR A 300 3.21 5.57 -15.71
C THR A 300 2.86 6.87 -15.00
N ILE A 301 3.27 8.03 -15.55
CA ILE A 301 2.90 9.34 -15.02
C ILE A 301 1.40 9.58 -15.15
N LEU A 302 0.82 9.31 -16.32
CA LEU A 302 -0.61 9.48 -16.54
C LEU A 302 -1.42 8.61 -15.57
N TRP A 303 -1.07 7.33 -15.45
CA TRP A 303 -1.73 6.41 -14.52
C TRP A 303 -1.66 6.91 -13.07
N MET A 304 -0.48 7.33 -12.62
CA MET A 304 -0.27 7.87 -11.28
C MET A 304 -1.09 9.14 -11.04
N ALA A 305 -1.04 10.09 -11.98
CA ALA A 305 -1.78 11.34 -11.90
C ALA A 305 -3.30 11.09 -11.85
N THR A 306 -3.82 10.27 -12.75
CA THR A 306 -5.23 9.87 -12.78
C THR A 306 -5.65 9.18 -11.49
N ASN A 307 -4.82 8.30 -10.93
CA ASN A 307 -5.13 7.64 -9.67
C ASN A 307 -5.24 8.63 -8.50
N TYR A 308 -4.34 9.62 -8.42
CA TYR A 308 -4.42 10.68 -7.41
C TYR A 308 -5.61 11.61 -7.61
N VAL A 309 -5.93 11.97 -8.86
CA VAL A 309 -7.10 12.80 -9.18
C VAL A 309 -8.40 12.08 -8.78
N ILE A 310 -8.56 10.81 -9.14
CA ILE A 310 -9.74 10.03 -8.75
C ILE A 310 -9.85 9.95 -7.21
N LYS A 311 -8.74 9.67 -6.51
CA LYS A 311 -8.69 9.67 -5.04
C LYS A 311 -9.10 11.02 -4.44
N ALA A 312 -8.62 12.11 -5.01
CA ALA A 312 -8.94 13.47 -4.57
C ALA A 312 -10.43 13.79 -4.77
N ILE A 313 -10.98 13.46 -5.94
CA ILE A 313 -12.40 13.67 -6.27
C ILE A 313 -13.28 12.85 -5.34
N VAL A 314 -13.04 11.53 -5.24
CA VAL A 314 -13.84 10.63 -4.40
C VAL A 314 -13.75 11.03 -2.94
N GLY A 315 -12.54 11.32 -2.44
CA GLY A 315 -12.35 11.77 -1.07
C GLY A 315 -13.08 13.09 -0.77
N THR A 316 -13.04 14.06 -1.67
CA THR A 316 -13.74 15.35 -1.52
C THR A 316 -15.25 15.18 -1.53
N ILE A 317 -15.80 14.37 -2.44
CA ILE A 317 -17.24 14.08 -2.52
C ILE A 317 -17.72 13.38 -1.24
N LEU A 318 -16.96 12.39 -0.76
CA LEU A 318 -17.34 11.62 0.43
C LEU A 318 -17.11 12.39 1.73
N MET A 319 -16.16 13.34 1.76
CA MET A 319 -15.94 14.20 2.92
C MET A 319 -17.18 15.04 3.24
N LYS A 320 -17.95 15.46 2.22
CA LYS A 320 -19.24 16.14 2.42
C LYS A 320 -20.29 15.27 3.13
N ARG A 321 -20.18 13.94 3.02
CA ARG A 321 -21.11 12.96 3.61
C ARG A 321 -20.66 12.44 4.97
N VAL A 322 -19.37 12.48 5.27
CA VAL A 322 -18.86 12.17 6.61
C VAL A 322 -19.20 13.36 7.51
N SER A 323 -20.28 13.19 8.29
CA SER A 323 -20.90 14.20 9.15
C SER A 323 -19.91 15.13 9.85
N LYS A 324 -20.21 16.44 9.86
CA LYS A 324 -19.57 17.46 10.73
C LYS A 324 -19.50 17.01 12.20
N ASN A 325 -20.38 16.10 12.63
CA ASN A 325 -20.43 15.57 13.99
C ASN A 325 -19.32 14.57 14.31
N LEU A 326 -18.64 13.96 13.32
CA LEU A 326 -17.51 13.04 13.60
C LEU A 326 -16.33 13.78 14.24
N PHE A 327 -16.15 15.05 13.85
CA PHE A 327 -15.10 15.96 14.31
C PHE A 327 -15.62 17.05 15.27
N LYS A 328 -16.89 17.00 15.68
CA LYS A 328 -17.34 17.85 16.79
C LYS A 328 -16.49 17.48 18.01
N PRO A 329 -15.89 18.47 18.70
CA PRO A 329 -15.25 18.23 19.98
C PRO A 329 -16.21 17.43 20.84
N THR A 330 -15.73 16.36 21.46
CA THR A 330 -16.48 15.73 22.54
C THR A 330 -16.81 16.86 23.51
N LEU A 331 -18.10 17.04 23.85
CA LEU A 331 -18.45 17.93 24.96
C LEU A 331 -17.57 17.49 26.12
N GLU A 332 -16.75 18.39 26.65
CA GLU A 332 -16.01 18.14 27.87
C GLU A 332 -17.08 17.83 28.92
N LEU A 333 -17.27 16.53 29.19
CA LEU A 333 -18.07 16.12 30.32
C LEU A 333 -17.35 16.68 31.55
N PRO A 334 -18.04 17.40 32.44
CA PRO A 334 -17.50 17.73 33.74
C PRO A 334 -16.85 16.48 34.34
N GLN A 335 -15.64 16.63 34.88
CA GLN A 335 -14.79 15.52 35.31
C GLN A 335 -15.54 14.49 36.18
N GLU A 336 -16.46 14.95 37.03
CA GLU A 336 -17.37 14.11 37.83
C GLU A 336 -18.21 13.10 37.03
N ILE A 337 -18.71 13.47 35.84
CA ILE A 337 -19.53 12.59 34.99
C ILE A 337 -18.63 11.57 34.28
N ALA A 338 -17.46 12.01 33.80
CA ALA A 338 -16.48 11.13 33.18
C ALA A 338 -15.95 10.08 34.16
N GLU A 339 -15.71 10.45 35.41
CA GLU A 339 -15.29 9.55 36.50
C GLU A 339 -16.39 8.55 36.87
N LYS A 340 -17.67 8.98 36.87
CA LYS A 340 -18.83 8.11 37.12
C LYS A 340 -19.02 7.06 36.04
N GLU A 341 -18.87 7.44 34.77
CA GLU A 341 -18.99 6.52 33.62
C GLU A 341 -17.76 5.60 33.47
N ALA A 342 -16.59 6.04 33.94
CA ALA A 342 -15.35 5.28 33.96
C ALA A 342 -15.15 4.45 35.24
N THR A 343 -16.23 4.10 35.96
CA THR A 343 -16.20 3.27 37.18
C THR A 343 -15.53 1.89 36.98
N HIS A 344 -15.46 1.41 35.74
CA HIS A 344 -14.73 0.20 35.35
C HIS A 344 -13.23 0.41 35.08
N MET A 345 -12.74 1.66 35.09
CA MET A 345 -11.35 2.04 34.79
C MET A 345 -10.55 2.45 36.04
N HIS A 346 -11.06 2.22 37.26
CA HIS A 346 -10.36 2.43 38.54
C HIS A 346 -9.52 3.72 38.63
N GLY A 347 -10.10 4.85 38.21
CA GLY A 347 -9.54 6.18 38.54
C GLY A 347 -8.26 6.57 37.78
N ASN A 348 -7.96 5.98 36.62
CA ASN A 348 -6.97 6.55 35.71
C ASN A 348 -7.68 7.10 34.47
N ILE A 349 -8.01 8.39 34.53
CA ILE A 349 -8.20 9.24 33.35
C ILE A 349 -6.95 10.09 33.18
#